data_AF-A0A7M7T5R0-F1
#
_entry.id   AF-A0A7M7T5R0-F1
#
_cell.length_a   1.000
_cell.length_b   1.000
_cell.length_c   1.000
_cell.angle_alpha   90.00
_cell.angle_beta   90.00
_cell.angle_gamma   90.00
#
_symmetry.space_group_name_H-M   'P 1'
#
loop_
_entity.id
_entity.type
_entity.pdbx_description
1 polymer ?
#
loop_
_entity_poly.entity_id
_entity_poly.type
_entity_poly.pdbx_seq_one_letter_code
_entity_poly.pdbx_strand_id
1 'polypeptide(L)'
;MEKCRFPIAEVLTILSDSPAILKEDLESIELRFQYSYFRMGIQNNSDMTQAKIFKYSLDHLRCRHLILERLGLYAAPNNRGHFAMKNPSLSRLIEGSQRRWLRPAWKSM
;
A
#
# COMPACT_ATOMS: atom_id res chain seq x y z
N MET A 1 -9.40 -11.86 -12.38
CA MET A 1 -8.62 -11.28 -11.26
C MET A 1 -7.34 -10.71 -11.85
N GLU A 2 -7.00 -9.47 -11.49
CA GLU A 2 -5.71 -8.87 -11.86
C GLU A 2 -4.58 -9.66 -11.18
N LYS A 3 -3.48 -9.91 -11.90
CA LYS A 3 -2.35 -10.69 -11.39
C LYS A 3 -1.21 -9.76 -10.99
N CYS A 4 -0.42 -10.13 -9.99
CA CYS A 4 0.80 -9.40 -9.63
C CYS A 4 1.79 -9.40 -10.81
N ARG A 5 1.76 -8.34 -11.62
CA ARG A 5 2.60 -8.17 -12.81
C ARG A 5 3.30 -6.84 -12.75
N PHE A 6 4.57 -6.87 -12.40
CA PHE A 6 5.43 -5.71 -12.31
C PHE A 6 6.42 -5.69 -13.48
N PRO A 7 6.70 -4.53 -14.09
CA PRO A 7 7.82 -4.36 -15.02
C PRO A 7 9.14 -4.77 -14.36
N ILE A 8 10.12 -5.21 -15.15
CA ILE A 8 11.41 -5.68 -14.61
C ILE A 8 12.10 -4.64 -13.73
N ALA A 9 12.01 -3.34 -14.08
CA ALA A 9 12.57 -2.26 -13.28
C ALA A 9 11.96 -2.21 -11.87
N GLU A 10 10.64 -2.38 -11.77
CA GLU A 10 9.93 -2.40 -10.49
C GLU A 10 10.23 -3.68 -9.70
N VAL A 11 10.36 -4.82 -10.39
CA VAL A 11 10.78 -6.08 -9.75
C VAL A 11 12.17 -5.93 -9.12
N LEU A 12 13.12 -5.30 -9.83
CA LEU A 12 14.46 -5.05 -9.28
C LEU A 12 14.41 -4.14 -8.05
N THR A 13 13.59 -3.09 -8.07
CA THR A 13 13.36 -2.24 -6.89
C THR A 13 12.78 -3.04 -5.72
N ILE A 14 11.76 -3.88 -5.97
CA ILE A 14 11.15 -4.72 -4.93
C ILE A 14 12.18 -5.65 -4.30
N LEU A 15 12.99 -6.33 -5.12
CA LEU A 15 14.02 -7.26 -4.65
C LEU A 15 15.12 -6.54 -3.85
N SER A 16 15.47 -5.31 -4.24
CA SER A 16 16.46 -4.49 -3.54
C SER A 16 15.94 -4.01 -2.17
N ASP A 17 14.70 -3.51 -2.11
CA ASP A 17 14.11 -2.97 -0.88
C ASP A 17 13.59 -4.04 0.09
N SER A 18 13.22 -5.21 -0.45
CA SER A 18 12.52 -6.28 0.27
C SER A 18 13.11 -7.66 -0.03
N PRO A 19 14.41 -7.91 0.19
CA PRO A 19 15.06 -9.16 -0.20
C PRO A 19 14.47 -10.41 0.51
N ALA A 20 13.81 -10.21 1.66
CA ALA A 20 13.11 -11.28 2.37
C ALA A 20 11.97 -11.92 1.55
N ILE A 21 11.42 -11.20 0.56
CA ILE A 21 10.32 -11.67 -0.30
C ILE A 21 10.68 -12.97 -1.04
N LEU A 22 11.96 -13.20 -1.32
CA LEU A 22 12.45 -14.42 -1.98
C LEU A 22 12.25 -15.69 -1.15
N LYS A 23 11.97 -15.55 0.15
CA LYS A 23 11.73 -16.66 1.08
C LYS A 23 10.24 -16.87 1.39
N GLU A 24 9.39 -15.98 0.90
CA GLU A 24 7.95 -16.03 1.14
C GLU A 24 7.25 -16.89 0.09
N ASP A 25 6.09 -17.43 0.44
CA ASP A 25 5.25 -18.13 -0.53
C ASP A 25 4.62 -17.14 -1.52
N LEU A 26 4.43 -17.60 -2.77
CA LEU A 26 3.90 -16.76 -3.84
C LEU A 26 2.47 -16.27 -3.54
N GLU A 27 1.68 -17.05 -2.81
CA GLU A 27 0.30 -16.69 -2.46
C GLU A 27 0.27 -15.50 -1.49
N SER A 28 1.14 -15.47 -0.49
CA SER A 28 1.29 -14.35 0.45
C SER A 28 1.79 -13.07 -0.22
N ILE A 29 2.67 -13.20 -1.22
CA ILE A 29 3.13 -12.07 -2.04
C ILE A 29 1.96 -11.54 -2.88
N GLU A 30 1.27 -12.42 -3.59
CA GLU A 30 0.10 -12.09 -4.41
C GLU A 30 -1.01 -11.46 -3.56
N LEU A 31 -1.24 -11.94 -2.35
CA LEU A 31 -2.28 -11.43 -1.47
C LEU A 31 -2.00 -9.99 -1.01
N ARG A 32 -0.73 -9.63 -0.79
CA ARG A 32 -0.34 -8.23 -0.51
C ARG A 32 -0.55 -7.31 -1.69
N PHE A 33 -0.24 -7.79 -2.90
CA PHE A 33 -0.58 -7.08 -4.13
C PHE A 33 -2.10 -6.89 -4.26
N GLN A 34 -2.89 -7.96 -4.16
CA GLN A 34 -4.34 -7.92 -4.32
C GLN A 34 -5.01 -7.03 -3.28
N TYR A 35 -4.55 -7.07 -2.03
CA TYR A 35 -5.04 -6.16 -1.01
C TYR A 35 -4.75 -4.70 -1.38
N SER A 36 -3.52 -4.39 -1.79
CA SER A 36 -3.14 -3.04 -2.21
C SER A 36 -3.92 -2.56 -3.44
N TYR A 37 -4.10 -3.43 -4.43
CA TYR A 37 -4.80 -3.12 -5.67
C TYR A 37 -6.31 -2.96 -5.46
N PHE A 38 -6.97 -3.98 -4.90
CA PHE A 38 -8.42 -4.03 -4.81
C PHE A 38 -9.00 -3.37 -3.56
N ARG A 39 -8.35 -3.53 -2.40
CA ARG A 39 -8.88 -2.97 -1.13
C ARG A 39 -8.40 -1.55 -0.88
N MET A 40 -7.16 -1.23 -1.22
CA MET A 40 -6.62 0.12 -1.07
C MET A 40 -6.79 0.95 -2.36
N GLY A 41 -7.07 0.32 -3.51
CA GLY A 41 -7.28 1.05 -4.76
C GLY A 41 -6.00 1.57 -5.42
N ILE A 42 -4.84 1.03 -5.03
CA ILE A 42 -3.55 1.46 -5.59
C ILE A 42 -3.40 0.78 -6.95
N GLN A 43 -3.67 1.48 -8.03
CA GLN A 43 -3.66 0.87 -9.37
C GLN A 43 -2.29 0.92 -10.05
N ASN A 44 -1.43 1.86 -9.67
CA ASN A 44 -0.13 2.04 -10.27
C ASN A 44 0.94 1.20 -9.54
N ASN A 45 1.65 0.37 -10.30
CA ASN A 45 2.77 -0.43 -9.81
C ASN A 45 3.87 0.43 -9.15
N SER A 46 4.19 1.59 -9.73
CA SER A 46 5.22 2.49 -9.17
C SER A 46 4.84 3.03 -7.79
N ASP A 47 3.55 3.29 -7.57
CA ASP A 47 3.06 3.77 -6.28
C ASP A 47 3.20 2.68 -5.22
N MET A 48 2.94 1.42 -5.59
CA MET A 48 3.12 0.26 -4.71
C MET A 48 4.58 0.03 -4.35
N THR A 49 5.50 0.13 -5.31
CA THR A 49 6.93 -0.07 -5.07
C THR A 49 7.54 1.07 -4.26
N GLN A 50 7.21 2.32 -4.58
CA GLN A 50 7.62 3.48 -3.78
C GLN A 50 7.10 3.43 -2.35
N ALA A 51 5.91 2.86 -2.15
CA ALA A 51 5.34 2.63 -0.82
C ALA A 51 5.90 1.38 -0.11
N LYS A 52 6.76 0.61 -0.80
CA LYS A 52 7.42 -0.62 -0.32
C LYS A 52 6.44 -1.61 0.28
N ILE A 53 5.30 -1.83 -0.36
CA ILE A 53 4.24 -2.70 0.18
C ILE A 53 4.73 -4.13 0.44
N PHE A 54 5.74 -4.58 -0.31
CA PHE A 54 6.32 -5.92 -0.18
C PHE A 54 7.37 -6.05 0.93
N LYS A 55 7.77 -4.93 1.54
CA LYS A 55 8.66 -4.93 2.71
C LYS A 55 7.94 -5.32 3.99
N TYR A 56 6.62 -5.11 4.02
CA TYR A 56 5.79 -5.25 5.21
C TYR A 56 4.85 -6.46 5.07
N SER A 57 4.42 -6.99 6.22
CA SER A 57 3.42 -8.04 6.26
C SER A 57 2.03 -7.50 5.85
N LEU A 58 1.16 -8.40 5.40
CA LEU A 58 -0.21 -8.04 5.07
C LEU A 58 -0.97 -7.43 6.26
N ASP A 59 -0.75 -7.96 7.46
CA ASP A 59 -1.41 -7.42 8.66
C ASP A 59 -0.92 -6.01 9.01
N HIS A 60 0.34 -5.68 8.74
CA HIS A 60 0.83 -4.31 8.89
C HIS A 60 0.12 -3.35 7.93
N LEU A 61 -0.06 -3.75 6.67
CA LEU A 61 -0.80 -2.97 5.67
C LEU A 61 -2.28 -2.80 6.11
N ARG A 62 -2.93 -3.90 6.49
CA ARG A 62 -4.33 -3.93 6.94
C ARG A 62 -4.57 -3.03 8.14
N CYS A 63 -3.78 -3.18 9.20
CA CYS A 63 -3.95 -2.41 10.42
C CYS A 63 -3.90 -0.90 10.15
N ARG A 64 -2.91 -0.45 9.37
CA ARG A 64 -2.74 0.98 9.07
C ARG A 64 -3.85 1.49 8.15
N HIS A 65 -4.18 0.75 7.11
CA HIS A 65 -5.25 1.09 6.19
C HIS A 65 -6.61 1.19 6.91
N LEU A 66 -6.99 0.17 7.68
CA LEU A 66 -8.29 0.10 8.35
C LEU A 66 -8.47 1.18 9.42
N ILE A 67 -7.41 1.56 10.14
CA ILE A 67 -7.51 2.66 11.11
C ILE A 67 -7.83 3.96 10.39
N LEU A 68 -7.18 4.26 9.26
CA LEU A 68 -7.45 5.50 8.51
C LEU A 68 -8.83 5.51 7.88
N GLU A 69 -9.25 4.38 7.31
CA GLU A 69 -10.60 4.21 6.76
C GLU A 69 -11.65 4.50 7.85
N ARG A 70 -11.49 3.92 9.04
CA ARG A 70 -12.39 4.14 10.19
C ARG A 70 -12.39 5.57 10.73
N LEU A 71 -11.28 6.29 10.57
CA LEU A 71 -11.18 7.71 10.93
C LEU A 71 -11.68 8.65 9.83
N GLY A 72 -12.14 8.11 8.69
CA GLY A 72 -12.55 8.92 7.53
C GLY A 72 -11.38 9.62 6.82
N LEU A 73 -10.15 9.14 7.04
CA LEU A 73 -8.91 9.71 6.49
C LEU A 73 -8.39 8.95 5.26
N TYR A 74 -9.06 7.85 4.89
CA TYR A 74 -8.80 7.10 3.69
C TYR A 74 -10.13 6.71 3.06
N ALA A 75 -10.33 7.08 1.79
CA ALA A 75 -11.48 6.64 1.02
C ALA A 75 -11.11 5.41 0.20
N ALA A 76 -12.00 4.42 0.16
CA ALA A 76 -11.94 3.36 -0.81
C ALA A 76 -12.25 3.91 -2.22
N PRO A 77 -11.66 3.35 -3.29
CA PRO A 77 -12.06 3.68 -4.64
C PRO A 77 -13.52 3.28 -4.88
N ASN A 78 -14.28 4.10 -5.59
CA ASN A 78 -15.60 3.70 -6.06
C ASN A 78 -15.50 2.68 -7.21
N ASN A 79 -16.64 2.20 -7.72
CA ASN A 79 -16.70 1.22 -8.81
C ASN A 79 -16.05 1.70 -10.13
N ARG A 80 -15.69 2.98 -10.23
CA ARG A 80 -14.99 3.59 -11.37
C ARG A 80 -13.51 3.86 -11.07
N GLY A 81 -12.99 3.41 -9.92
CA GLY A 81 -11.61 3.64 -9.51
C GLY A 81 -11.33 5.06 -8.96
N HIS A 82 -12.35 5.90 -8.81
CA HIS A 82 -12.18 7.26 -8.29
C HIS A 82 -12.34 7.29 -6.78
N PHE A 83 -11.51 8.11 -6.13
CA PHE A 83 -11.59 8.36 -4.69
C PHE A 83 -12.46 9.57 -4.40
N ALA A 84 -13.27 9.50 -3.35
CA ALA A 84 -14.08 10.63 -2.88
C ALA A 84 -13.22 11.77 -2.29
N MET A 85 -11.96 11.50 -1.95
CA MET A 85 -10.99 12.45 -1.45
C MET A 85 -9.57 12.07 -1.89
N LYS A 86 -8.63 13.00 -1.75
CA LYS A 86 -7.21 12.69 -1.94
C LYS A 86 -6.69 11.90 -0.73
N ASN A 87 -6.37 10.62 -0.95
CA ASN A 87 -5.78 9.77 0.08
C ASN A 87 -4.35 10.25 0.45
N PRO A 88 -3.93 10.07 1.71
CA PRO A 88 -2.58 10.37 2.14
C PRO A 88 -1.53 9.50 1.44
N SER A 89 -0.29 10.02 1.33
CA SER A 89 0.83 9.32 0.69
C SER A 89 1.12 7.97 1.36
N LEU A 90 1.11 6.91 0.57
CA LEU A 90 1.25 5.53 1.02
C LEU A 90 2.58 5.24 1.72
N SER A 91 3.70 5.79 1.25
CA SER A 91 4.99 5.64 1.93
C SER A 91 4.96 6.23 3.33
N ARG A 92 4.32 7.39 3.51
CA ARG A 92 4.07 7.98 4.83
C ARG A 92 3.16 7.11 5.70
N LEU A 93 2.17 6.46 5.08
CA LEU A 93 1.25 5.55 5.78
C LEU A 93 1.94 4.28 6.24
N ILE A 94 2.77 3.67 5.41
CA ILE A 94 3.30 2.32 5.60
C ILE A 94 4.65 2.34 6.35
N GLU A 95 5.52 3.33 6.10
CA GLU A 95 6.86 3.39 6.68
C GLU A 95 6.93 4.11 8.04
N GLY A 96 6.01 5.03 8.33
CA GLY A 96 6.08 5.87 9.54
C GLY A 96 6.03 5.05 10.84
N SER A 97 6.74 5.47 11.90
CA SER A 97 6.54 4.90 13.25
C SER A 97 5.08 5.11 13.70
N GLN A 98 4.53 4.27 14.60
CA GLN A 98 3.12 4.37 15.02
C GLN A 98 2.69 5.80 15.42
N ARG A 99 3.59 6.54 16.08
CA ARG A 99 3.36 7.94 16.49
C ARG A 99 3.43 8.98 15.36
N ARG A 100 3.99 8.65 14.19
CA ARG A 100 4.30 9.61 13.11
C ARG A 100 3.24 9.62 12.01
N TRP A 101 2.59 8.49 11.73
CA TRP A 101 1.57 8.42 10.67
C TRP A 101 0.18 8.87 11.12
N LEU A 102 -0.14 8.78 12.42
CA LEU A 102 -1.37 9.31 13.02
C LEU A 102 -1.33 10.82 13.29
N ARG A 103 -0.18 11.51 13.12
CA ARG A 103 -0.14 12.96 13.25
C ARG A 103 -0.87 13.60 12.08
N PRO A 104 -1.82 14.54 12.31
CA PRO A 104 -2.50 15.26 11.25
C PRO A 104 -1.49 15.91 10.30
N ALA A 105 -1.40 15.40 9.07
CA ALA A 105 -0.73 16.09 7.96
C ALA A 105 -1.61 17.19 7.36
N TRP A 106 -2.88 17.27 7.78
CA TRP A 106 -3.93 18.08 7.17
C TRP A 106 -4.18 19.44 7.87
N LYS A 107 -3.45 19.78 8.93
CA LYS A 107 -3.55 21.08 9.62
C LYS A 107 -2.91 22.27 8.87
N SER A 108 -2.76 22.18 7.56
CA SER A 108 -2.16 23.26 6.75
C SER A 108 -2.84 23.46 5.40
N MET A 109 -4.15 23.22 5.32
CA MET A 109 -5.01 23.73 4.24
C MET A 109 -6.06 24.66 4.85
#